data_AF-A0A2E1YSJ5-F1
#
_entry.id   AF-A0A2E1YSJ5-F1
#
_cell.length_a   1.000
_cell.length_b   1.000
_cell.length_c   1.000
_cell.angle_alpha   90.00
_cell.angle_beta   90.00
_cell.angle_gamma   90.00
#
_symmetry.space_group_name_H-M   'P 1'
#
loop_
_entity.id
_entity.type
_entity.pdbx_description
1 polymer ?
#
loop_
_entity_poly.entity_id
_entity_poly.type
_entity_poly.pdbx_seq_one_letter_code
_entity_poly.pdbx_strand_id
1 'polypeptide(L)'
;MKFTVGWLKDYLDFSDTSENLCQKLTSIGLEVEYFFDPSLMLKNFIVSKVLDVKKHPNADKLSICKVFNGTENLKIICGASNVKKDLLTVLAPVGTVIKSGSKEEFVIKKSLIRGEESNGMLCSEEELGLGDNSEGIIELDSNYEVGKSYSDCLDDESIEIEIAITPNRVDCAGVYGIARDLSAAGFGTLKEKKYNNVKTTFESNITIKNELKKDDCPKFSLRLIKNVKNNESNHFISKRFSRSGLKKISSLVDITNYVTIDFCRPLHVFDYDKLEGEITLRYSKQGEKFIGLDDIEYTLDDGMIL
;
A
#
# COMPACT_ATOMS: atom_id res chain seq x y z
N MET A 1 -11.34 0.53 -8.82
CA MET A 1 -10.37 -0.46 -8.27
C MET A 1 -9.01 0.20 -8.23
N LYS A 2 -8.38 0.24 -7.04
CA LYS A 2 -7.11 0.93 -6.83
C LYS A 2 -5.96 -0.05 -6.57
N PHE A 3 -4.83 0.13 -7.25
CA PHE A 3 -3.64 -0.72 -7.16
C PHE A 3 -2.37 0.09 -7.40
N THR A 4 -1.21 -0.49 -7.10
CA THR A 4 0.10 0.12 -7.33
C THR A 4 0.76 -0.45 -8.59
N VAL A 5 1.62 0.33 -9.23
CA VAL A 5 2.44 -0.17 -10.35
C VAL A 5 3.38 -1.28 -9.89
N GLY A 6 3.92 -1.18 -8.68
CA GLY A 6 4.74 -2.24 -8.08
C GLY A 6 4.00 -3.57 -7.97
N TRP A 7 2.74 -3.56 -7.53
CA TRP A 7 1.91 -4.76 -7.48
C TRP A 7 1.59 -5.30 -8.88
N LEU A 8 1.31 -4.44 -9.85
CA LEU A 8 1.15 -4.87 -11.24
C LEU A 8 2.41 -5.57 -11.78
N LYS A 9 3.59 -5.04 -11.43
CA LYS A 9 4.88 -5.60 -11.83
C LYS A 9 5.18 -6.97 -11.21
N ASP A 10 4.47 -7.42 -10.18
CA ASP A 10 4.57 -8.83 -9.74
C ASP A 10 4.11 -9.81 -10.83
N TYR A 11 3.24 -9.35 -11.74
CA TYR A 11 2.62 -10.19 -12.77
C TYR A 11 2.93 -9.77 -14.20
N LEU A 12 3.33 -8.53 -14.44
CA LEU A 12 3.59 -8.01 -15.78
C LEU A 12 4.99 -7.41 -15.87
N ASP A 13 5.82 -7.93 -16.75
CA ASP A 13 7.07 -7.28 -17.15
C ASP A 13 6.80 -6.24 -18.23
N PHE A 14 7.10 -4.98 -17.94
CA PHE A 14 7.06 -3.87 -18.88
C PHE A 14 8.08 -2.80 -18.50
N SER A 15 8.51 -2.02 -19.48
CA SER A 15 9.52 -0.95 -19.33
C SER A 15 9.02 0.44 -19.73
N ASP A 16 7.80 0.52 -20.25
CA ASP A 16 7.18 1.77 -20.67
C ASP A 16 6.76 2.62 -19.46
N THR A 17 6.44 3.90 -19.68
CA THR A 17 6.12 4.84 -18.60
C THR A 17 4.74 4.60 -18.00
N SER A 18 4.53 5.07 -16.78
CA SER A 18 3.24 5.01 -16.08
C SER A 18 2.15 5.78 -16.81
N GLU A 19 2.47 6.87 -17.51
CA GLU A 19 1.51 7.60 -18.34
C GLU A 19 1.03 6.75 -19.53
N ASN A 20 1.96 6.08 -20.22
CA ASN A 20 1.61 5.17 -21.32
C ASN A 20 0.82 3.96 -20.83
N LEU A 21 1.13 3.45 -19.62
CA LEU A 21 0.32 2.43 -18.95
C LEU A 21 -1.13 2.91 -18.74
N CYS A 22 -1.33 4.13 -18.23
CA CYS A 22 -2.67 4.69 -18.00
C CYS A 22 -3.46 4.87 -19.30
N GLN A 23 -2.81 5.38 -20.34
CA GLN A 23 -3.41 5.48 -21.68
C GLN A 23 -3.80 4.10 -22.21
N LYS A 24 -2.94 3.10 -22.02
CA LYS A 24 -3.20 1.75 -22.49
C LYS A 24 -4.38 1.12 -21.75
N LEU A 25 -4.44 1.20 -20.42
CA LEU A 25 -5.57 0.76 -19.61
C LEU A 25 -6.89 1.35 -20.12
N THR A 26 -6.91 2.67 -20.32
CA THR A 26 -8.10 3.37 -20.82
C THR A 26 -8.49 2.88 -22.22
N SER A 27 -7.51 2.67 -23.11
CA SER A 27 -7.75 2.18 -24.48
C SER A 27 -8.33 0.76 -24.55
N ILE A 28 -8.14 -0.05 -23.51
CA ILE A 28 -8.69 -1.42 -23.43
C ILE A 28 -9.97 -1.51 -22.59
N GLY A 29 -10.57 -0.35 -22.27
CA GLY A 29 -11.84 -0.26 -21.55
C GLY A 29 -11.71 -0.30 -20.03
N LEU A 30 -10.50 -0.13 -19.49
CA LEU A 30 -10.23 0.05 -18.06
C LEU A 30 -9.92 1.53 -17.82
N GLU A 31 -10.95 2.37 -17.83
CA GLU A 31 -10.82 3.83 -17.69
C GLU A 31 -10.11 4.19 -16.39
N VAL A 32 -9.03 4.98 -16.49
CA VAL A 32 -8.28 5.44 -15.33
C VAL A 32 -8.95 6.67 -14.73
N GLU A 33 -9.47 6.52 -13.51
CA GLU A 33 -10.15 7.59 -12.76
C GLU A 33 -9.17 8.39 -11.90
N TYR A 34 -8.08 7.77 -11.45
CA TYR A 34 -7.05 8.41 -10.65
C TYR A 34 -5.68 7.87 -11.01
N PHE A 35 -4.69 8.76 -11.10
CA PHE A 35 -3.30 8.43 -11.31
C PHE A 35 -2.44 9.37 -10.46
N PHE A 36 -1.55 8.79 -9.65
CA PHE A 36 -0.61 9.55 -8.83
C PHE A 36 0.77 8.91 -8.88
N ASP A 37 1.72 9.67 -9.40
CA ASP A 37 3.14 9.31 -9.42
C ASP A 37 3.94 10.37 -8.66
N PRO A 38 4.38 10.07 -7.42
CA PRO A 38 5.12 11.03 -6.61
C PRO A 38 6.48 11.39 -7.21
N SER A 39 7.05 10.56 -8.09
CA SER A 39 8.34 10.87 -8.73
C SER A 39 8.28 12.12 -9.60
N LEU A 40 7.10 12.46 -10.14
CA LEU A 40 6.90 13.63 -11.00
C LEU A 40 7.02 14.95 -10.23
N MET A 41 6.62 14.96 -8.94
CA MET A 41 6.67 16.15 -8.08
C MET A 41 7.92 16.21 -7.19
N LEU A 42 8.58 15.08 -6.94
CA LEU A 42 9.69 14.99 -5.99
C LEU A 42 11.10 15.14 -6.59
N LYS A 43 11.22 15.55 -7.87
CA LYS A 43 12.51 15.70 -8.58
C LYS A 43 13.50 16.70 -7.95
N ASN A 44 12.98 17.70 -7.21
CA ASN A 44 13.80 18.76 -6.62
C ASN A 44 14.16 18.48 -5.15
N PHE A 45 13.81 17.31 -4.63
CA PHE A 45 14.15 16.88 -3.28
C PHE A 45 15.39 15.98 -3.36
N ILE A 46 16.28 16.10 -2.37
CA ILE A 46 17.61 15.49 -2.44
C ILE A 46 17.82 14.57 -1.24
N VAL A 47 18.37 13.38 -1.48
CA VAL A 47 18.87 12.52 -0.40
C VAL A 47 20.05 13.19 0.28
N SER A 48 19.96 13.39 1.58
CA SER A 48 20.93 14.13 2.38
C SER A 48 21.37 13.35 3.61
N LYS A 49 22.54 13.67 4.16
CA LYS A 49 23.07 13.06 5.38
C LYS A 49 23.25 14.08 6.49
N VAL A 50 22.70 13.79 7.67
CA VAL A 50 22.92 14.58 8.87
C VAL A 50 24.31 14.26 9.44
N LEU A 51 25.25 15.21 9.37
CA LEU A 51 26.62 15.03 9.84
C LEU A 51 26.80 15.34 11.34
N ASP A 52 26.02 16.28 11.85
CA ASP A 52 26.09 16.72 13.25
C ASP A 52 24.75 17.33 13.69
N VAL A 53 24.41 17.17 14.96
CA VAL A 53 23.16 17.67 15.56
C VAL A 53 23.49 18.32 16.91
N LYS A 54 23.13 19.60 17.06
CA LYS A 54 23.28 20.34 18.31
C LYS A 54 21.95 20.93 18.74
N LYS A 55 21.68 20.96 20.04
CA LYS A 55 20.48 21.62 20.57
C LYS A 55 20.52 23.12 20.23
N HIS A 56 19.38 23.68 19.82
CA HIS A 56 19.28 25.10 19.50
C HIS A 56 19.43 25.94 20.79
N PRO A 57 20.30 26.98 20.82
CA PRO A 57 20.58 27.75 22.03
C PRO A 57 19.37 28.52 22.55
N ASN A 58 18.49 28.96 21.63
CA ASN A 58 17.32 29.78 21.93
C ASN A 58 15.97 29.04 21.78
N ALA A 59 15.96 27.70 21.67
CA ALA A 59 14.71 26.94 21.50
C ALA A 59 14.85 25.47 21.96
N ASP A 60 13.98 25.03 22.87
CA ASP A 60 14.09 23.69 23.46
C ASP A 60 13.72 22.54 22.53
N LYS A 61 12.83 22.80 21.56
CA LYS A 61 12.31 21.80 20.62
C LYS A 61 13.00 21.81 19.25
N LEU A 62 14.06 22.61 19.09
CA LEU A 62 14.76 22.73 17.81
C LEU A 62 16.21 22.25 17.94
N SER A 63 16.70 21.72 16.82
CA SER A 63 18.07 21.27 16.65
C SER A 63 18.71 22.00 15.48
N ILE A 64 19.95 22.43 15.66
CA ILE A 64 20.81 22.92 14.59
C ILE A 64 21.52 21.70 13.99
N CYS A 65 21.22 21.40 12.74
CA CYS A 65 21.76 20.26 12.02
C CYS A 65 22.76 20.74 10.98
N LYS A 66 23.93 20.09 10.92
CA LYS A 66 24.85 20.19 9.79
C LYS A 66 24.51 19.07 8.82
N VAL A 67 24.04 19.39 7.63
CA VAL A 67 23.50 18.44 6.65
C VAL A 67 24.34 18.49 5.38
N PHE A 68 24.82 17.35 4.91
CA PHE A 68 25.50 17.23 3.62
C PHE A 68 24.51 16.82 2.55
N ASN A 69 24.37 17.62 1.49
CA ASN A 69 23.46 17.37 0.38
C ASN A 69 24.14 16.68 -0.82
N GLY A 70 25.38 16.21 -0.67
CA GLY A 70 26.18 15.61 -1.75
C GLY A 70 27.18 16.56 -2.40
N THR A 71 26.97 17.87 -2.28
CA THR A 71 27.90 18.89 -2.83
C THR A 71 28.48 19.78 -1.73
N GLU A 72 27.67 20.22 -0.78
CA GLU A 72 28.07 21.14 0.27
C GLU A 72 27.43 20.81 1.63
N ASN A 73 27.96 21.44 2.68
CA ASN A 73 27.43 21.33 4.04
C ASN A 73 26.51 22.50 4.34
N LEU A 74 25.23 22.23 4.49
CA LEU A 74 24.19 23.20 4.82
C LEU A 74 23.89 23.20 6.31
N LYS A 75 23.53 24.37 6.82
CA LYS A 75 22.95 24.52 8.15
C LYS A 75 21.44 24.49 8.04
N ILE A 76 20.81 23.53 8.70
CA ILE A 76 19.36 23.32 8.68
C ILE A 76 18.85 23.30 10.12
N ILE A 77 17.79 24.05 10.39
CA ILE A 77 17.09 24.00 11.68
C ILE A 77 15.96 22.99 11.56
N CYS A 78 15.97 21.96 12.41
CA CYS A 78 14.99 20.87 12.39
C CYS A 78 14.34 20.73 13.76
N GLY A 79 13.01 20.56 13.79
CA GLY A 79 12.25 20.32 15.01
C GLY A 79 11.85 18.85 15.23
N ALA A 80 12.17 17.96 14.29
CA ALA A 80 11.79 16.56 14.36
C ALA A 80 12.54 15.84 15.48
N SER A 81 11.82 15.07 16.28
CA SER A 81 12.38 14.37 17.44
C SER A 81 13.34 13.24 17.05
N ASN A 82 13.21 12.72 15.83
CA ASN A 82 14.01 11.61 15.30
C ASN A 82 15.29 12.05 14.58
N VAL A 83 15.58 13.35 14.49
CA VAL A 83 16.83 13.84 13.88
C VAL A 83 18.06 13.43 14.70
N LYS A 84 18.99 12.73 14.08
CA LYS A 84 20.20 12.21 14.73
C LYS A 84 21.39 12.23 13.78
N LYS A 85 22.60 12.21 14.36
CA LYS A 85 23.84 12.10 13.60
C LYS A 85 23.82 10.82 12.74
N ASP A 86 24.40 10.92 11.55
CA ASP A 86 24.50 9.88 10.52
C ASP A 86 23.19 9.45 9.86
N LEU A 87 22.06 10.08 10.20
CA LEU A 87 20.77 9.82 9.55
C LEU A 87 20.79 10.23 8.07
N LEU A 88 20.34 9.33 7.19
CA LEU A 88 19.97 9.67 5.82
C LEU A 88 18.50 10.08 5.78
N THR A 89 18.22 11.19 5.11
CA THR A 89 16.90 11.82 5.10
C THR A 89 16.71 12.67 3.84
N VAL A 90 15.50 13.18 3.62
CA VAL A 90 15.15 13.97 2.45
C VAL A 90 15.26 15.46 2.76
N LEU A 91 16.04 16.18 1.96
CA LEU A 91 16.20 17.63 2.02
C LEU A 91 15.37 18.29 0.91
N ALA A 92 14.63 19.33 1.26
CA ALA A 92 14.14 20.35 0.34
C ALA A 92 15.10 21.55 0.33
N PRO A 93 15.90 21.75 -0.74
CA PRO A 93 16.76 22.91 -0.90
C PRO A 93 15.99 24.23 -0.96
N VAL A 94 16.70 25.34 -0.76
CA VAL A 94 16.17 26.68 -1.05
C VAL A 94 15.75 26.78 -2.52
N GLY A 95 14.54 27.29 -2.75
CA GLY A 95 13.91 27.37 -4.06
C GLY A 95 12.97 26.20 -4.38
N THR A 96 13.02 25.10 -3.63
CA THR A 96 12.09 23.98 -3.80
C THR A 96 10.68 24.39 -3.41
N VAL A 97 9.71 24.01 -4.23
CA VAL A 97 8.27 24.21 -3.97
C VAL A 97 7.73 22.96 -3.31
N ILE A 98 7.11 23.12 -2.14
CA ILE A 98 6.43 22.04 -1.44
C ILE A 98 4.93 22.19 -1.65
N LYS A 99 4.33 21.10 -2.15
CA LYS A 99 2.91 20.97 -2.44
C LYS A 99 2.36 19.87 -1.52
N SER A 100 2.31 20.15 -0.23
CA SER A 100 1.84 19.20 0.78
C SER A 100 0.32 19.32 0.92
N GLY A 101 -0.41 18.35 0.40
CA GLY A 101 -1.85 18.17 0.64
C GLY A 101 -2.67 19.47 0.62
N SER A 102 -3.61 19.60 1.56
CA SER A 102 -4.58 20.70 1.69
C SER A 102 -3.98 22.09 2.03
N LYS A 103 -2.66 22.27 1.99
CA LYS A 103 -1.99 23.55 2.28
C LYS A 103 -1.59 24.28 0.99
N GLU A 104 -1.55 25.61 1.07
CA GLU A 104 -1.07 26.46 -0.01
C GLU A 104 0.37 26.09 -0.41
N GLU A 105 0.68 26.15 -1.70
CA GLU A 105 2.03 25.91 -2.21
C GLU A 105 3.02 26.85 -1.50
N PHE A 106 4.10 26.30 -0.93
CA PHE A 106 5.11 27.11 -0.26
C PHE A 106 6.50 26.88 -0.85
N VAL A 107 7.22 27.98 -1.08
CA VAL A 107 8.60 27.95 -1.60
C VAL A 107 9.57 28.01 -0.43
N ILE A 108 10.49 27.06 -0.37
CA ILE A 108 11.55 27.03 0.63
C ILE A 108 12.46 28.24 0.41
N LYS A 109 12.53 29.11 1.42
CA LYS A 109 13.39 30.28 1.42
C LYS A 109 14.42 30.16 2.53
N LYS A 110 15.59 30.74 2.28
CA LYS A 110 16.56 31.03 3.34
C LYS A 110 15.87 31.88 4.42
N SER A 111 15.91 31.43 5.67
CA SER A 111 15.19 32.09 6.76
C SER A 111 16.00 32.06 8.06
N LEU A 112 15.72 33.04 8.93
CA LEU A 112 16.23 33.07 10.29
C LEU A 112 15.18 32.46 11.23
N ILE A 113 15.47 31.29 11.77
CA ILE A 113 14.61 30.61 12.74
C ILE A 113 15.23 30.80 14.11
N ARG A 114 14.57 31.61 14.95
CA ARG A 114 15.01 31.89 16.34
C ARG A 114 16.47 32.40 16.43
N GLY A 115 16.89 33.18 15.43
CA GLY A 115 18.22 33.81 15.37
C GLY A 115 19.27 32.98 14.63
N GLU A 116 18.96 31.74 14.25
CA GLU A 116 19.86 30.88 13.49
C GLU A 116 19.38 30.73 12.04
N GLU A 117 20.32 30.81 11.11
CA GLU A 117 20.04 30.68 9.68
C GLU A 117 19.73 29.21 9.30
N SER A 118 18.65 28.99 8.56
CA SER A 118 18.29 27.70 7.94
C SER A 118 18.31 27.81 6.42
N ASN A 119 19.08 26.92 5.77
CA ASN A 119 19.30 26.88 4.32
C ASN A 119 18.56 25.72 3.64
N GLY A 120 17.31 25.48 4.05
CA GLY A 120 16.47 24.39 3.55
C GLY A 120 15.60 23.81 4.65
N MET A 121 15.00 22.66 4.35
CA MET A 121 14.14 21.92 5.28
C MET A 121 14.33 20.41 5.12
N LEU A 122 14.37 19.67 6.23
CA LEU A 122 14.30 18.21 6.23
C LEU A 122 12.83 17.79 6.24
N CYS A 123 12.42 16.89 5.35
CA CYS A 123 11.01 16.65 5.06
C CYS A 123 10.42 15.41 5.78
N SER A 124 9.17 15.51 6.21
CA SER A 124 8.29 14.41 6.61
C SER A 124 7.54 13.77 5.43
N GLU A 125 6.83 12.67 5.66
CA GLU A 125 5.97 12.05 4.64
C GLU A 125 4.80 12.98 4.24
N GLU A 126 4.20 13.67 5.21
CA GLU A 126 3.13 14.66 4.97
C GLU A 126 3.61 15.78 4.04
N GLU A 127 4.81 16.31 4.31
CA GLU A 127 5.38 17.40 3.52
C GLU A 127 5.66 16.99 2.07
N LEU A 128 6.01 15.73 1.85
CA LEU A 128 6.22 15.19 0.50
C LEU A 128 4.94 14.66 -0.16
N GLY A 129 3.79 14.71 0.51
CA GLY A 129 2.54 14.13 0.00
C GLY A 129 2.58 12.60 -0.12
N LEU A 130 3.46 11.94 0.64
CA LEU A 130 3.63 10.49 0.62
C LEU A 130 2.79 9.78 1.68
N GLY A 131 2.27 10.48 2.68
CA GLY A 131 1.45 9.89 3.73
C GLY A 131 1.01 10.95 4.74
N ASP A 132 0.29 10.55 5.78
CA ASP A 132 -0.22 11.46 6.81
C ASP A 132 0.75 11.64 7.99
N ASN A 133 1.91 10.96 7.96
CA ASN A 133 2.86 11.01 9.07
C ASN A 133 3.62 12.35 9.09
N SER A 134 3.44 13.08 10.20
CA SER A 134 4.05 14.37 10.47
C SER A 134 4.87 14.41 11.76
N GLU A 135 4.98 13.27 12.46
CA GLU A 135 5.66 13.20 13.77
C GLU A 135 7.20 13.26 13.66
N GLY A 136 7.75 13.06 12.46
CA GLY A 136 9.19 13.07 12.21
C GLY A 136 9.57 13.28 10.75
N ILE A 137 10.87 13.40 10.50
CA ILE A 137 11.44 13.42 9.15
C ILE A 137 11.62 12.01 8.60
N ILE A 138 11.61 11.87 7.27
CA ILE A 138 11.80 10.58 6.60
C ILE A 138 13.18 10.03 6.95
N GLU A 139 13.22 8.79 7.45
CA GLU A 139 14.46 8.03 7.65
C GLU A 139 14.68 7.10 6.46
N LEU A 140 15.83 7.24 5.82
CA LEU A 140 16.21 6.42 4.66
C LEU A 140 17.24 5.37 5.05
N ASP A 141 17.15 4.21 4.41
CA ASP A 141 18.12 3.12 4.56
C ASP A 141 19.51 3.52 4.03
N SER A 142 20.56 2.85 4.50
CA SER A 142 21.95 3.18 4.16
C SER A 142 22.35 2.91 2.70
N ASN A 143 21.47 2.32 1.90
CA ASN A 143 21.69 2.01 0.49
C ASN A 143 21.44 3.22 -0.44
N TYR A 144 20.83 4.30 0.06
CA TYR A 144 20.57 5.49 -0.74
C TYR A 144 21.82 6.38 -0.89
N GLU A 145 22.09 6.83 -2.11
CA GLU A 145 23.21 7.70 -2.42
C GLU A 145 22.88 9.17 -2.09
N VAL A 146 23.70 9.79 -1.23
CA VAL A 146 23.61 11.21 -0.90
C VAL A 146 23.84 12.07 -2.14
N GLY A 147 22.99 13.08 -2.36
CA GLY A 147 23.05 14.01 -3.49
C GLY A 147 22.24 13.60 -4.70
N LYS A 148 21.61 12.42 -4.69
CA LYS A 148 20.64 12.02 -5.72
C LYS A 148 19.27 12.62 -5.46
N SER A 149 18.48 12.71 -6.54
CA SER A 149 17.07 13.08 -6.42
C SER A 149 16.34 12.02 -5.61
N TYR A 150 15.48 12.46 -4.70
CA TYR A 150 14.63 11.55 -3.94
C TYR A 150 13.59 10.86 -4.83
N SER A 151 13.22 11.46 -5.98
CA SER A 151 12.38 10.79 -6.98
C SER A 151 12.96 9.44 -7.43
N ASP A 152 14.29 9.33 -7.51
CA ASP A 152 14.99 8.13 -7.99
C ASP A 152 15.01 7.02 -6.93
N CYS A 153 14.61 7.36 -5.70
CA CYS A 153 14.57 6.46 -4.55
C CYS A 153 13.19 5.82 -4.36
N LEU A 154 12.17 6.35 -5.03
CA LEU A 154 10.80 5.88 -4.96
C LEU A 154 10.67 4.60 -5.76
N ASP A 155 10.08 3.58 -5.13
CA ASP A 155 9.77 2.33 -5.81
C ASP A 155 8.43 2.43 -6.54
N ASP A 156 8.20 1.48 -7.46
CA ASP A 156 6.96 1.39 -8.22
C ASP A 156 5.72 1.18 -7.32
N GLU A 157 5.90 0.75 -6.07
CA GLU A 157 4.83 0.65 -5.07
C GLU A 157 4.30 2.02 -4.61
N SER A 158 5.01 3.10 -4.91
CA SER A 158 4.57 4.47 -4.64
C SER A 158 3.64 5.05 -5.72
N ILE A 159 3.57 4.40 -6.88
CA ILE A 159 2.76 4.86 -8.02
C ILE A 159 1.38 4.22 -7.94
N GLU A 160 0.34 5.04 -7.80
CA GLU A 160 -1.04 4.63 -7.57
C GLU A 160 -1.89 4.82 -8.83
N ILE A 161 -2.69 3.81 -9.16
CA ILE A 161 -3.65 3.84 -10.27
C ILE A 161 -5.01 3.38 -9.75
N GLU A 162 -6.07 4.11 -10.09
CA GLU A 162 -7.45 3.68 -9.92
C GLU A 162 -8.15 3.58 -11.26
N ILE A 163 -8.81 2.45 -11.51
CA ILE A 163 -9.61 2.20 -12.70
C ILE A 163 -11.09 2.02 -12.37
N ALA A 164 -11.96 2.48 -13.26
CA ALA A 164 -13.36 2.09 -13.28
C ALA A 164 -13.48 0.66 -13.82
N ILE A 165 -14.30 -0.17 -13.17
CA ILE A 165 -14.57 -1.55 -13.62
C ILE A 165 -16.03 -1.67 -13.98
N THR A 166 -16.30 -2.00 -15.24
CA THR A 166 -17.64 -2.28 -15.73
C THR A 166 -18.07 -3.71 -15.37
N PRO A 167 -19.38 -4.00 -15.20
CA PRO A 167 -19.86 -5.31 -14.76
C PRO A 167 -19.49 -6.49 -15.67
N ASN A 168 -19.17 -6.24 -16.95
CA ASN A 168 -18.72 -7.27 -17.89
C ASN A 168 -17.22 -7.63 -17.74
N ARG A 169 -16.46 -6.91 -16.90
CA ARG A 169 -15.00 -7.03 -16.73
C ARG A 169 -14.60 -7.39 -15.30
N VAL A 170 -15.40 -8.23 -14.62
CA VAL A 170 -15.08 -8.71 -13.25
C VAL A 170 -13.72 -9.40 -13.21
N ASP A 171 -13.25 -9.95 -14.33
CA ASP A 171 -11.92 -10.54 -14.41
C ASP A 171 -10.79 -9.53 -14.14
N CYS A 172 -11.03 -8.23 -14.36
CA CYS A 172 -10.11 -7.13 -14.04
C CYS A 172 -10.33 -6.54 -12.65
N ALA A 173 -11.21 -7.11 -11.81
CA ALA A 173 -11.35 -6.72 -10.40
C ALA A 173 -10.25 -7.31 -9.49
N GLY A 174 -9.18 -7.84 -10.09
CA GLY A 174 -7.94 -8.20 -9.42
C GLY A 174 -6.71 -7.90 -10.27
N VAL A 175 -5.58 -7.65 -9.61
CA VAL A 175 -4.34 -7.15 -10.24
C VAL A 175 -3.83 -8.11 -11.31
N TYR A 176 -3.89 -9.42 -11.06
CA TYR A 176 -3.51 -10.43 -12.04
C TYR A 176 -4.36 -10.38 -13.31
N GLY A 177 -5.65 -10.07 -13.20
CA GLY A 177 -6.54 -9.93 -14.34
C GLY A 177 -6.21 -8.73 -15.21
N ILE A 178 -5.89 -7.60 -14.58
CA ILE A 178 -5.41 -6.38 -15.24
C ILE A 178 -4.09 -6.67 -15.98
N ALA A 179 -3.14 -7.34 -15.33
CA ALA A 179 -1.88 -7.75 -15.94
C ALA A 179 -2.09 -8.61 -17.19
N ARG A 180 -3.02 -9.58 -17.12
CA ARG A 180 -3.36 -10.44 -18.26
C ARG A 180 -3.93 -9.65 -19.42
N ASP A 181 -4.83 -8.70 -19.16
CA ASP A 181 -5.46 -7.88 -20.20
C ASP A 181 -4.44 -6.97 -20.89
N LEU A 182 -3.57 -6.31 -20.10
CA LEU A 182 -2.46 -5.50 -20.62
C LEU A 182 -1.49 -6.31 -21.47
N SER A 183 -1.16 -7.54 -21.03
CA SER A 183 -0.29 -8.42 -21.81
C SER A 183 -0.94 -8.86 -23.12
N ALA A 184 -2.23 -9.24 -23.10
CA ALA A 184 -2.98 -9.58 -24.30
C ALA A 184 -3.07 -8.39 -25.28
N ALA A 185 -3.11 -7.17 -24.75
CA ALA A 185 -3.11 -5.94 -25.53
C ALA A 185 -1.70 -5.48 -25.99
N GLY A 186 -0.64 -6.24 -25.68
CA GLY A 186 0.72 -6.00 -26.15
C GLY A 186 1.51 -4.93 -25.38
N PHE A 187 1.09 -4.58 -24.14
CA PHE A 187 1.82 -3.59 -23.33
C PHE A 187 3.06 -4.18 -22.62
N GLY A 188 3.05 -5.48 -22.37
CA GLY A 188 4.11 -6.17 -21.64
C GLY A 188 3.94 -7.68 -21.68
N THR A 189 4.84 -8.37 -21.00
CA THR A 189 4.86 -9.83 -20.95
C THR A 189 4.33 -10.32 -19.62
N LEU A 190 3.26 -11.10 -19.63
CA LEU A 190 2.74 -11.74 -18.41
C LEU A 190 3.79 -12.72 -17.86
N LYS A 191 4.14 -12.55 -16.59
CA LYS A 191 5.07 -13.41 -15.87
C LYS A 191 4.49 -14.81 -15.69
N GLU A 192 5.36 -15.81 -15.76
CA GLU A 192 4.99 -17.18 -15.42
C GLU A 192 4.59 -17.26 -13.95
N LYS A 193 3.39 -17.77 -13.70
CA LYS A 193 2.88 -17.90 -12.34
C LYS A 193 3.56 -19.08 -11.64
N LYS A 194 4.35 -18.78 -10.61
CA LYS A 194 4.98 -19.79 -9.76
C LYS A 194 4.00 -20.23 -8.68
N TYR A 195 3.65 -21.51 -8.67
CA TYR A 195 2.84 -22.12 -7.63
C TYR A 195 3.74 -22.87 -6.66
N ASN A 196 3.79 -22.42 -5.41
CA ASN A 196 4.45 -23.18 -4.36
C ASN A 196 3.52 -24.30 -3.88
N ASN A 197 3.91 -25.54 -4.09
CA ASN A 197 3.20 -26.68 -3.51
C ASN A 197 3.42 -26.71 -1.99
N VAL A 198 2.43 -26.21 -1.26
CA VAL A 198 2.42 -26.27 0.21
C VAL A 198 2.02 -27.69 0.63
N LYS A 199 3.00 -28.50 1.04
CA LYS A 199 2.81 -29.86 1.52
C LYS A 199 1.84 -29.91 2.71
N THR A 200 1.01 -30.94 2.76
CA THR A 200 0.19 -31.25 3.93
C THR A 200 1.07 -31.89 5.00
N THR A 201 0.87 -31.49 6.26
CA THR A 201 1.62 -32.02 7.41
C THR A 201 0.75 -32.84 8.36
N PHE A 202 -0.57 -32.82 8.17
CA PHE A 202 -1.56 -33.58 8.91
C PHE A 202 -2.83 -33.77 8.08
N GLU A 203 -3.64 -34.76 8.43
CA GLU A 203 -4.99 -34.95 7.88
C GLU A 203 -6.02 -34.12 8.67
N SER A 204 -6.96 -33.52 7.95
CA SER A 204 -8.05 -32.75 8.54
C SER A 204 -9.31 -33.61 8.63
N ASN A 205 -9.98 -33.58 9.79
CA ASN A 205 -11.25 -34.29 10.00
C ASN A 205 -12.48 -33.42 9.69
N ILE A 206 -12.28 -32.25 9.07
CA ILE A 206 -13.39 -31.36 8.69
C ILE A 206 -14.24 -32.05 7.64
N THR A 207 -15.52 -32.22 7.95
CA THR A 207 -16.53 -32.72 7.01
C THR A 207 -17.36 -31.56 6.49
N ILE A 208 -17.61 -31.55 5.19
CA ILE A 208 -18.44 -30.55 4.52
C ILE A 208 -19.67 -31.26 3.97
N LYS A 209 -20.84 -30.75 4.31
CA LYS A 209 -22.11 -31.16 3.72
C LYS A 209 -22.61 -30.04 2.81
N ASN A 210 -22.87 -30.36 1.55
CA ASN A 210 -23.42 -29.38 0.61
C ASN A 210 -24.86 -29.75 0.27
N GLU A 211 -25.81 -28.96 0.74
CA GLU A 211 -27.25 -29.10 0.49
C GLU A 211 -27.75 -28.12 -0.59
N LEU A 212 -26.85 -27.29 -1.14
CA LEU A 212 -27.17 -26.37 -2.23
C LEU A 212 -27.36 -27.11 -3.55
N LYS A 213 -28.07 -26.48 -4.48
CA LYS A 213 -28.03 -26.90 -5.89
C LYS A 213 -26.60 -26.79 -6.40
N LYS A 214 -26.21 -27.75 -7.25
CA LYS A 214 -24.84 -27.84 -7.80
C LYS A 214 -24.37 -26.54 -8.45
N ASP A 215 -25.26 -25.81 -9.12
CA ASP A 215 -24.90 -24.60 -9.85
C ASP A 215 -24.74 -23.35 -8.95
N ASP A 216 -25.31 -23.37 -7.74
CA ASP A 216 -25.25 -22.24 -6.80
C ASP A 216 -23.91 -22.21 -6.03
N CYS A 217 -23.32 -23.39 -5.78
CA CYS A 217 -21.97 -23.52 -5.26
C CYS A 217 -21.25 -24.71 -5.93
N PRO A 218 -20.74 -24.52 -7.16
CA PRO A 218 -20.13 -25.62 -7.93
C PRO A 218 -18.80 -26.08 -7.33
N LYS A 219 -18.16 -25.25 -6.50
CA LYS A 219 -16.92 -25.60 -5.81
C LYS A 219 -16.80 -24.85 -4.49
N PHE A 220 -16.68 -25.62 -3.42
CA PHE A 220 -16.27 -25.14 -2.11
C PHE A 220 -15.00 -25.85 -1.68
N SER A 221 -14.09 -25.16 -1.00
CA SER A 221 -12.81 -25.74 -0.59
C SER A 221 -12.37 -25.12 0.71
N LEU A 222 -11.89 -25.95 1.62
CA LEU A 222 -11.36 -25.55 2.91
C LEU A 222 -9.95 -26.06 3.07
N ARG A 223 -9.16 -25.35 3.87
CA ARG A 223 -7.84 -25.80 4.32
C ARG A 223 -7.69 -25.46 5.79
N LEU A 224 -7.56 -26.49 6.63
CA LEU A 224 -7.25 -26.30 8.04
C LEU A 224 -5.78 -25.94 8.19
N ILE A 225 -5.50 -24.83 8.89
CA ILE A 225 -4.15 -24.39 9.24
C ILE A 225 -4.12 -24.27 10.77
N LYS A 226 -3.23 -25.03 11.42
CA LYS A 226 -3.11 -25.05 12.89
C LYS A 226 -1.95 -24.17 13.35
N ASN A 227 -2.02 -23.72 14.61
CA ASN A 227 -0.97 -22.96 15.30
C ASN A 227 -0.63 -21.62 14.62
N VAL A 228 -1.64 -20.95 14.08
CA VAL A 228 -1.50 -19.60 13.49
C VAL A 228 -1.56 -18.53 14.57
N LYS A 229 -0.91 -17.39 14.31
CA LYS A 229 -1.02 -16.17 15.13
C LYS A 229 -1.73 -15.11 14.30
N ASN A 230 -2.74 -14.47 14.88
CA ASN A 230 -3.46 -13.36 14.24
C ASN A 230 -2.96 -12.05 14.84
N ASN A 231 -1.83 -11.56 14.32
CA ASN A 231 -1.14 -10.36 14.80
C ASN A 231 -1.34 -9.21 13.82
N GLU A 232 -0.49 -8.18 13.88
CA GLU A 232 -0.39 -7.17 12.85
C GLU A 232 0.10 -7.74 11.51
N SER A 233 -0.38 -7.14 10.43
CA SER A 233 -0.04 -7.52 9.06
C SER A 233 1.39 -7.14 8.70
N ASN A 234 1.99 -7.94 7.81
CA ASN A 234 3.33 -7.66 7.31
C ASN A 234 3.41 -6.28 6.63
N HIS A 235 4.56 -5.61 6.75
CA HIS A 235 4.83 -4.31 6.13
C HIS A 235 4.52 -4.27 4.62
N PHE A 236 4.79 -5.35 3.89
CA PHE A 236 4.52 -5.45 2.46
C PHE A 236 3.03 -5.30 2.12
N ILE A 237 2.16 -6.09 2.77
CA ILE A 237 0.71 -5.98 2.60
C ILE A 237 0.23 -4.61 3.08
N SER A 238 0.79 -4.13 4.19
CA SER A 238 0.46 -2.83 4.77
C SER A 238 0.70 -1.69 3.77
N LYS A 239 1.85 -1.68 3.09
CA LYS A 239 2.21 -0.66 2.09
C LYS A 239 1.24 -0.67 0.90
N ARG A 240 0.89 -1.85 0.38
CA ARG A 240 -0.09 -1.95 -0.71
C ARG A 240 -1.48 -1.49 -0.28
N PHE A 241 -1.92 -1.87 0.92
CA PHE A 241 -3.24 -1.52 1.41
C PHE A 241 -3.39 -0.01 1.60
N SER A 242 -2.41 0.66 2.20
CA SER A 242 -2.46 2.12 2.37
C SER A 242 -2.56 2.85 1.03
N ARG A 243 -1.86 2.35 -0.01
CA ARG A 243 -1.86 2.93 -1.35
C ARG A 243 -3.12 2.60 -2.15
N SER A 244 -3.71 1.43 -1.92
CA SER A 244 -4.95 0.96 -2.55
C SER A 244 -6.23 1.38 -1.83
N GLY A 245 -6.16 2.19 -0.76
CA GLY A 245 -7.33 2.66 0.00
C GLY A 245 -7.97 1.58 0.88
N LEU A 246 -7.25 0.51 1.20
CA LEU A 246 -7.71 -0.56 2.08
C LEU A 246 -7.24 -0.34 3.52
N LYS A 247 -8.15 -0.61 4.46
CA LYS A 247 -7.83 -0.61 5.89
C LYS A 247 -7.26 -1.97 6.30
N LYS A 248 -6.22 -1.93 7.13
CA LYS A 248 -5.71 -3.11 7.82
C LYS A 248 -6.66 -3.51 8.94
N ILE A 249 -6.84 -4.81 9.14
CA ILE A 249 -7.70 -5.36 10.19
C ILE A 249 -6.89 -6.29 11.08
N SER A 250 -6.42 -7.41 10.53
CA SER A 250 -5.57 -8.38 11.23
C SER A 250 -4.82 -9.22 10.21
N SER A 251 -3.73 -9.86 10.59
CA SER A 251 -2.88 -10.59 9.65
C SER A 251 -3.64 -11.65 8.83
N LEU A 252 -4.58 -12.37 9.44
CA LEU A 252 -5.36 -13.38 8.73
C LEU A 252 -6.39 -12.78 7.76
N VAL A 253 -7.10 -11.73 8.17
CA VAL A 253 -8.08 -11.02 7.33
C VAL A 253 -7.40 -10.27 6.19
N ASP A 254 -6.26 -9.67 6.47
CA ASP A 254 -5.51 -8.91 5.47
C ASP A 254 -4.89 -9.83 4.42
N ILE A 255 -4.51 -11.06 4.77
CA ILE A 255 -4.11 -12.07 3.78
C ILE A 255 -5.29 -12.43 2.85
N THR A 256 -6.50 -12.64 3.39
CA THR A 256 -7.67 -12.95 2.56
C THR A 256 -8.07 -11.77 1.67
N ASN A 257 -8.01 -10.55 2.20
CA ASN A 257 -8.26 -9.33 1.43
C ASN A 257 -7.19 -9.13 0.35
N TYR A 258 -5.92 -9.40 0.68
CA TYR A 258 -4.83 -9.34 -0.28
C TYR A 258 -5.12 -10.27 -1.45
N VAL A 259 -5.41 -11.55 -1.21
CA VAL A 259 -5.73 -12.52 -2.29
C VAL A 259 -6.96 -12.10 -3.09
N THR A 260 -7.93 -11.45 -2.44
CA THR A 260 -9.12 -10.92 -3.11
C THR A 260 -8.74 -9.89 -4.16
N ILE A 261 -7.91 -8.91 -3.82
CA ILE A 261 -7.45 -7.88 -4.76
C ILE A 261 -6.40 -8.42 -5.74
N ASP A 262 -5.61 -9.39 -5.31
CA ASP A 262 -4.54 -9.98 -6.13
C ASP A 262 -5.13 -10.77 -7.32
N PHE A 263 -6.19 -11.56 -7.07
CA PHE A 263 -6.74 -12.52 -8.02
C PHE A 263 -8.24 -12.39 -8.30
N CYS A 264 -8.93 -11.36 -7.80
CA CYS A 264 -10.39 -11.28 -7.80
C CYS A 264 -11.02 -12.55 -7.17
N ARG A 265 -10.46 -12.99 -6.04
CA ARG A 265 -10.90 -14.21 -5.37
C ARG A 265 -11.16 -13.97 -3.88
N PRO A 266 -12.38 -13.57 -3.52
CA PRO A 266 -12.81 -13.45 -2.14
C PRO A 266 -12.54 -14.73 -1.37
N LEU A 267 -11.95 -14.59 -0.19
CA LEU A 267 -11.70 -15.67 0.75
C LEU A 267 -12.18 -15.26 2.14
N HIS A 268 -12.46 -16.26 2.96
CA HIS A 268 -12.81 -16.06 4.36
C HIS A 268 -12.00 -17.01 5.23
N VAL A 269 -11.80 -16.62 6.50
CA VAL A 269 -11.11 -17.42 7.50
C VAL A 269 -12.02 -17.59 8.71
N PHE A 270 -12.24 -18.83 9.11
CA PHE A 270 -13.03 -19.18 10.29
C PHE A 270 -12.13 -19.61 11.44
N ASP A 271 -12.55 -19.33 12.66
CA ASP A 271 -11.93 -19.90 13.85
C ASP A 271 -12.42 -21.35 14.03
N TYR A 272 -11.52 -22.30 13.75
CA TYR A 272 -11.84 -23.72 13.80
C TYR A 272 -12.29 -24.16 15.19
N ASP A 273 -11.75 -23.57 16.25
CA ASP A 273 -12.06 -23.97 17.63
C ASP A 273 -13.46 -23.51 18.08
N LYS A 274 -14.10 -22.62 17.30
CA LYS A 274 -15.48 -22.17 17.51
C LYS A 274 -16.50 -22.92 16.66
N LEU A 275 -16.06 -23.84 15.79
CA LEU A 275 -16.98 -24.61 14.95
C LEU A 275 -17.62 -25.73 15.75
N GLU A 276 -18.94 -25.79 15.71
CA GLU A 276 -19.73 -26.88 16.28
C GLU A 276 -20.28 -27.76 15.16
N GLY A 277 -19.97 -29.06 15.19
CA GLY A 277 -20.48 -30.03 14.21
C GLY A 277 -19.83 -29.95 12.83
N GLU A 278 -20.61 -30.24 11.79
CA GLU A 278 -20.18 -30.22 10.39
C GLU A 278 -20.45 -28.87 9.72
N ILE A 279 -19.64 -28.50 8.72
CA ILE A 279 -19.89 -27.30 7.92
C ILE A 279 -20.93 -27.66 6.87
N THR A 280 -22.12 -27.07 6.99
CA THR A 280 -23.23 -27.29 6.05
C THR A 280 -23.44 -26.06 5.18
N LEU A 281 -23.25 -26.20 3.87
CA LEU A 281 -23.65 -25.20 2.88
C LEU A 281 -25.13 -25.40 2.55
N ARG A 282 -25.96 -24.39 2.78
CA ARG A 282 -27.42 -24.52 2.60
C ARG A 282 -28.10 -23.19 2.32
N TYR A 283 -29.37 -23.25 1.96
CA TYR A 283 -30.20 -22.07 1.96
C TYR A 283 -30.64 -21.71 3.39
N SER A 284 -30.71 -20.42 3.65
CA SER A 284 -31.39 -19.83 4.79
C SER A 284 -32.90 -20.06 4.70
N LYS A 285 -33.55 -20.05 5.87
CA LYS A 285 -35.01 -20.06 5.99
C LYS A 285 -35.52 -18.64 6.21
N GLN A 286 -36.72 -18.33 5.73
CA GLN A 286 -37.34 -17.03 6.01
C GLN A 286 -37.31 -16.68 7.51
N GLY A 287 -36.78 -15.50 7.84
CA GLY A 287 -36.72 -15.00 9.21
C GLY A 287 -35.57 -15.56 10.04
N GLU A 288 -34.69 -16.38 9.45
CA GLU A 288 -33.46 -16.83 10.10
C GLU A 288 -32.57 -15.63 10.45
N LYS A 289 -31.90 -15.67 11.60
CA LYS A 289 -31.12 -14.55 12.10
C LYS A 289 -29.65 -14.91 12.20
N PHE A 290 -28.78 -13.96 11.87
CA PHE A 290 -27.35 -14.07 12.13
C PHE A 290 -26.79 -12.72 12.58
N ILE A 291 -25.76 -12.75 13.44
CA ILE A 291 -25.04 -11.54 13.85
C ILE A 291 -23.82 -11.40 12.95
N GLY A 292 -23.71 -10.27 12.25
CA GLY A 292 -22.58 -9.95 11.39
C GLY A 292 -21.32 -9.59 12.18
N LEU A 293 -20.20 -9.47 11.47
CA LEU A 293 -18.93 -9.00 12.05
C LEU A 293 -18.95 -7.52 12.46
N ASP A 294 -19.99 -6.81 12.07
CA ASP A 294 -20.32 -5.44 12.45
C ASP A 294 -21.21 -5.37 13.71
N ASP A 295 -21.42 -6.51 14.40
CA ASP A 295 -22.29 -6.67 15.56
C ASP A 295 -23.78 -6.35 15.30
N ILE A 296 -24.18 -6.30 14.02
CA ILE A 296 -25.58 -6.09 13.62
C ILE A 296 -26.27 -7.44 13.45
N GLU A 297 -27.47 -7.59 14.03
CA GLU A 297 -28.34 -8.74 13.77
C GLU A 297 -29.09 -8.53 12.46
N TYR A 298 -28.88 -9.44 11.51
CA TYR A 298 -29.55 -9.49 10.22
C TYR A 298 -30.63 -10.55 10.24
N THR A 299 -31.79 -10.22 9.67
CA THR A 299 -32.86 -11.18 9.38
C THR A 299 -32.80 -11.54 7.90
N LEU A 300 -32.70 -12.84 7.62
CA LEU A 300 -32.50 -13.39 6.29
C LEU A 300 -33.84 -13.71 5.62
N ASP A 301 -33.90 -13.47 4.31
CA ASP A 301 -35.00 -13.96 3.48
C ASP A 301 -34.77 -15.42 3.08
N ASP A 302 -35.84 -16.11 2.73
CA ASP A 302 -35.77 -17.48 2.24
C ASP A 302 -34.87 -17.58 0.99
N GLY A 303 -33.98 -18.57 0.98
CA GLY A 303 -33.16 -18.85 -0.21
C GLY A 303 -31.83 -18.10 -0.29
N MET A 304 -31.46 -17.24 0.66
CA MET A 304 -30.07 -16.74 0.73
C MET A 304 -29.10 -17.88 1.06
N ILE A 305 -27.87 -17.84 0.55
CA ILE A 305 -26.87 -18.89 0.77
C ILE A 305 -26.11 -18.66 2.07
N LEU A 306 -25.98 -19.71 2.89
CA LEU A 306 -25.18 -19.80 4.11
C LEU A 306 -24.07 -20.84 3.95
#